data_AF-A0A5U1U222-F1
#
_entry.id   AF-A0A5U1U222-F1
#
_cell.length_a   1.000
_cell.length_b   1.000
_cell.length_c   1.000
_cell.angle_alpha   90.00
_cell.angle_beta   90.00
_cell.angle_gamma   90.00
#
_symmetry.space_group_name_H-M   'P 1'
#
loop_
_entity.id
_entity.type
_entity.pdbx_description
1 polymer ?
#
loop_
_entity_poly.entity_id
_entity_poly.type
_entity_poly.pdbx_seq_one_letter_code
_entity_poly.pdbx_strand_id
1 'polypeptide(L)'
;WADQQNEVNSDFLPAFRKAVSKADDARGILKAFKALQSQVNKHVGDIDGVTAEGRDILKEHGITPEFIDEIRTDMQREVVSSLQIVARALADANPKSAAIVNRVIGDIEASEGMGALKLFLSRAFNPNGNILPGIIGEAKKYVSEEELEQLDQLLKRFSYNPQTRWQMNQRSMGSVHEKVLSAMNSAIANSSVSEEKALEWADSFITEEVEEARAGQNGGIDLRKELADIYRLTGGKISTLSKVVHHKGRAYANLNGVVAVNLNDENASALWHELGHHLEYSNPGLLEKARSFLKANVEGDKPSFVNIGGRGKPEWCFRSRLSNIYMAKVYPPVSVSNSGKIRQKSPTISKTSATEVFSMALQLYHDKEAAAASLMNGDGLLELLLGVAKELNNAD
;
A
#
# COMPACT_ATOMS: atom_id res chain seq x y z
N TRP A 1 18.21 -23.89 -12.59
CA TRP A 1 16.82 -23.49 -12.28
C TRP A 1 16.76 -22.58 -11.06
N ALA A 2 16.99 -23.03 -9.82
CA ALA A 2 17.06 -22.12 -8.65
C ALA A 2 18.15 -21.03 -8.80
N ASP A 3 19.33 -21.42 -9.33
CA ASP A 3 20.43 -20.50 -9.63
C ASP A 3 20.11 -19.49 -10.74
N GLN A 4 19.15 -19.79 -11.61
CA GLN A 4 18.75 -18.92 -12.73
C GLN A 4 17.56 -18.02 -12.39
N GLN A 5 16.93 -18.20 -11.21
CA GLN A 5 15.65 -17.58 -10.89
C GLN A 5 15.70 -16.59 -9.72
N ASN A 6 16.77 -16.58 -8.92
CA ASN A 6 16.69 -15.99 -7.57
C ASN A 6 17.96 -15.31 -7.04
N GLU A 7 18.94 -14.95 -7.88
CA GLU A 7 20.20 -14.34 -7.39
C GLU A 7 20.82 -15.18 -6.24
N VAL A 8 20.64 -16.51 -6.28
CA VAL A 8 21.09 -17.41 -5.21
C VAL A 8 22.60 -17.36 -5.25
N ASN A 9 23.15 -16.55 -4.35
CA ASN A 9 24.58 -16.38 -4.16
C ASN A 9 25.25 -17.76 -4.17
N SER A 10 26.35 -17.89 -4.90
CA SER A 10 27.02 -19.17 -5.16
C SER A 10 27.38 -19.95 -3.88
N ASP A 11 27.35 -19.26 -2.74
CA ASP A 11 27.63 -19.71 -1.37
C ASP A 11 26.64 -20.75 -0.82
N PHE A 12 25.40 -20.84 -1.32
CA PHE A 12 24.43 -21.82 -0.83
C PHE A 12 24.66 -23.23 -1.39
N LEU A 13 25.30 -23.34 -2.56
CA LEU A 13 25.50 -24.60 -3.28
C LEU A 13 26.50 -25.54 -2.59
N PRO A 14 27.64 -25.08 -2.05
CA PRO A 14 28.56 -25.95 -1.30
C PRO A 14 27.88 -26.67 -0.13
N ALA A 15 27.05 -25.95 0.64
CA ALA A 15 26.33 -26.51 1.77
C ALA A 15 25.28 -27.54 1.32
N PHE A 16 24.53 -27.25 0.26
CA PHE A 16 23.56 -28.19 -0.30
C PHE A 16 24.24 -29.44 -0.87
N ARG A 17 25.30 -29.30 -1.68
CA ARG A 17 26.06 -30.43 -2.24
C ARG A 17 26.62 -31.33 -1.15
N LYS A 18 27.15 -30.74 -0.07
CA LYS A 18 27.63 -31.48 1.12
C LYS A 18 26.51 -32.20 1.87
N ALA A 19 25.29 -31.64 1.89
CA ALA A 19 24.15 -32.29 2.51
C ALA A 19 23.62 -33.46 1.65
N VAL A 20 23.59 -33.30 0.32
CA VAL A 20 23.19 -34.34 -0.63
C VAL A 20 24.19 -35.50 -0.64
N SER A 21 25.50 -35.22 -0.59
CA SER A 21 26.53 -36.28 -0.57
C SER A 21 26.52 -37.14 0.70
N LYS A 22 25.84 -36.69 1.75
CA LYS A 22 25.63 -37.41 3.01
C LYS A 22 24.23 -38.04 3.12
N ALA A 23 23.40 -37.93 2.10
CA ALA A 23 22.06 -38.49 2.12
C ALA A 23 22.09 -39.95 1.67
N ASP A 24 21.70 -40.86 2.57
CA ASP A 24 21.67 -42.30 2.29
C ASP A 24 20.42 -42.72 1.49
N ASP A 25 19.40 -41.85 1.40
CA ASP A 25 18.15 -42.12 0.69
C ASP A 25 17.49 -40.84 0.13
N ALA A 26 16.39 -41.04 -0.61
CA ALA A 26 15.60 -39.94 -1.18
C ALA A 26 15.02 -38.99 -0.12
N ARG A 27 14.80 -39.45 1.12
CA ARG A 27 14.29 -38.59 2.21
C ARG A 27 15.38 -37.64 2.71
N GLY A 28 16.63 -38.12 2.79
CA GLY A 28 17.80 -37.31 3.08
C GLY A 28 17.99 -36.19 2.06
N ILE A 29 17.86 -36.51 0.77
CA ILE A 29 17.93 -35.51 -0.32
C ILE A 29 16.79 -34.49 -0.17
N LEU A 30 15.55 -34.93 0.07
CA LEU A 30 14.42 -34.02 0.28
C LEU A 30 14.63 -33.09 1.49
N LYS A 31 15.23 -33.60 2.57
CA LYS A 31 15.57 -32.79 3.75
C LYS A 31 16.62 -31.74 3.43
N ALA A 32 17.65 -32.09 2.66
CA ALA A 32 18.66 -31.14 2.18
C ALA A 32 18.02 -30.04 1.31
N PHE A 33 17.08 -30.41 0.43
CA PHE A 33 16.37 -29.46 -0.42
C PHE A 33 15.51 -28.48 0.39
N LYS A 34 14.78 -28.97 1.39
CA LYS A 34 13.99 -28.13 2.30
C LYS A 34 14.86 -27.18 3.12
N ALA A 35 16.04 -27.63 3.55
CA ALA A 35 16.99 -26.79 4.28
C ALA A 35 17.54 -25.67 3.39
N LEU A 36 17.95 -26.00 2.16
CA LEU A 36 18.37 -25.00 1.17
C LEU A 36 17.26 -23.98 0.89
N GLN A 37 16.06 -24.46 0.59
CA GLN A 37 14.90 -23.59 0.35
C GLN A 37 14.64 -22.65 1.53
N SER A 38 14.72 -23.14 2.76
CA SER A 38 14.55 -22.32 3.95
C SER A 38 15.64 -21.24 4.10
N GLN A 39 16.89 -21.53 3.72
CA GLN A 39 17.99 -20.57 3.78
C GLN A 39 17.85 -19.51 2.69
N VAL A 40 17.55 -19.92 1.46
CA VAL A 40 17.30 -19.01 0.34
C VAL A 40 16.13 -18.09 0.65
N ASN A 41 15.00 -18.63 1.10
CA ASN A 41 13.84 -17.82 1.45
C ASN A 41 14.13 -16.83 2.60
N LYS A 42 15.00 -17.19 3.55
CA LYS A 42 15.42 -16.27 4.61
C LYS A 42 16.29 -15.14 4.07
N HIS A 43 17.20 -15.44 3.14
CA HIS A 43 18.08 -14.45 2.53
C HIS A 43 17.32 -13.51 1.60
N VAL A 44 16.52 -14.05 0.68
CA VAL A 44 15.69 -13.28 -0.26
C VAL A 44 14.63 -12.46 0.47
N GLY A 45 14.08 -13.00 1.56
CA GLY A 45 13.14 -12.31 2.42
C GLY A 45 13.78 -11.32 3.41
N ASP A 46 15.09 -11.11 3.38
CA ASP A 46 15.70 -10.02 4.16
C ASP A 46 15.35 -8.69 3.49
N ILE A 47 14.64 -7.85 4.22
CA ILE A 47 14.13 -6.56 3.74
C ILE A 47 14.82 -5.38 4.43
N ASP A 48 15.69 -5.61 5.41
CA ASP A 48 16.24 -4.52 6.23
C ASP A 48 17.13 -3.59 5.37
N GLY A 49 18.02 -4.18 4.57
CA GLY A 49 18.84 -3.42 3.61
C GLY A 49 18.00 -2.73 2.54
N VAL A 50 17.06 -3.45 1.94
CA VAL A 50 16.17 -2.94 0.88
C VAL A 50 15.35 -1.74 1.38
N THR A 51 14.73 -1.87 2.56
CA THR A 51 13.93 -0.79 3.15
C THR A 51 14.81 0.38 3.63
N ALA A 52 16.05 0.14 4.05
CA ALA A 52 16.99 1.22 4.35
C ALA A 52 17.33 2.04 3.09
N GLU A 53 17.62 1.36 1.98
CA GLU A 53 17.88 2.04 0.71
C GLU A 53 16.68 2.84 0.21
N GLY A 54 15.47 2.27 0.28
CA GLY A 54 14.26 3.00 -0.08
C GLY A 54 14.01 4.21 0.83
N ARG A 55 14.36 4.12 2.12
CA ARG A 55 14.30 5.26 3.05
C ARG A 55 15.28 6.35 2.66
N ASP A 56 16.46 6.01 2.19
CA ASP A 56 17.45 6.99 1.74
C ASP A 56 16.99 7.68 0.45
N ILE A 57 16.38 6.96 -0.50
CA ILE A 57 15.73 7.57 -1.66
C ILE A 57 14.63 8.55 -1.21
N LEU A 58 13.74 8.16 -0.28
CA LEU A 58 12.70 9.06 0.21
C LEU A 58 13.28 10.35 0.83
N LYS A 59 14.39 10.25 1.58
CA LYS A 59 15.07 11.43 2.16
C LYS A 59 15.63 12.35 1.08
N GLU A 60 16.22 11.81 0.02
CA GLU A 60 16.73 12.60 -1.12
C GLU A 60 15.61 13.43 -1.77
N HIS A 61 14.38 12.92 -1.75
CA HIS A 61 13.18 13.59 -2.23
C HIS A 61 12.44 14.40 -1.16
N GLY A 62 13.10 14.65 -0.02
CA GLY A 62 12.62 15.53 1.03
C GLY A 62 11.49 14.96 1.88
N ILE A 63 11.35 13.63 1.92
CA ILE A 63 10.54 12.92 2.91
C ILE A 63 11.45 12.57 4.08
N THR A 64 11.54 13.50 5.03
CA THR A 64 12.38 13.39 6.23
C THR A 64 11.51 13.45 7.49
N PRO A 65 12.01 13.04 8.66
CA PRO A 65 11.27 13.18 9.92
C PRO A 65 10.77 14.62 10.17
N GLU A 66 11.55 15.63 9.79
CA GLU A 66 11.20 17.05 9.92
C GLU A 66 10.01 17.42 9.03
N PHE A 67 9.97 16.90 7.79
CA PHE A 67 8.83 17.10 6.90
C PHE A 67 7.56 16.42 7.45
N ILE A 68 7.68 15.20 7.99
CA ILE A 68 6.54 14.54 8.66
C ILE A 68 6.04 15.38 9.85
N ASP A 69 6.95 16.02 10.58
CA ASP A 69 6.63 16.88 11.72
C ASP A 69 5.95 18.19 11.31
N GLU A 70 6.38 18.77 10.18
CA GLU A 70 5.73 19.94 9.56
C GLU A 70 4.28 19.60 9.20
N ILE A 71 4.06 18.49 8.51
CA ILE A 71 2.72 18.01 8.14
C ILE A 71 1.86 17.76 9.38
N ARG A 72 2.43 17.15 10.43
CA ARG A 72 1.74 16.99 11.73
C ARG A 72 1.30 18.33 12.28
N THR A 73 2.20 19.30 12.31
CA THR A 73 1.98 20.62 12.92
C THR A 73 0.93 21.43 12.16
N ASP A 74 0.95 21.40 10.82
CA ASP A 74 -0.06 22.02 9.97
C ASP A 74 -1.45 21.47 10.26
N MET A 75 -1.55 20.16 10.45
CA MET A 75 -2.80 19.51 10.78
C MET A 75 -3.28 19.79 12.19
N GLN A 76 -2.37 19.83 13.17
CA GLN A 76 -2.71 20.27 14.53
C GLN A 76 -3.29 21.68 14.49
N ARG A 77 -2.62 22.62 13.80
CA ARG A 77 -3.06 24.01 13.67
C ARG A 77 -4.44 24.12 13.03
N GLU A 78 -4.71 23.36 11.97
CA GLU A 78 -6.01 23.36 11.29
C GLU A 78 -7.15 22.87 12.18
N VAL A 79 -6.95 21.75 12.90
CA VAL A 79 -7.97 21.20 13.79
C VAL A 79 -8.19 22.14 14.98
N VAL A 80 -7.12 22.66 15.57
CA VAL A 80 -7.19 23.63 16.67
C VAL A 80 -7.94 24.89 16.24
N SER A 81 -7.62 25.46 15.07
CA SER A 81 -8.33 26.62 14.52
C SER A 81 -9.84 26.37 14.38
N SER A 82 -10.21 25.20 13.83
CA SER A 82 -11.62 24.83 13.71
C SER A 82 -12.31 24.65 15.06
N LEU A 83 -11.61 24.10 16.06
CA LEU A 83 -12.16 23.95 17.41
C LEU A 83 -12.23 25.30 18.16
N GLN A 84 -11.35 26.26 17.87
CA GLN A 84 -11.43 27.61 18.43
C GLN A 84 -12.69 28.33 17.96
N ILE A 85 -13.13 28.11 16.71
CA ILE A 85 -14.42 28.59 16.20
C ILE A 85 -15.56 28.02 17.07
N VAL A 86 -15.55 26.72 17.32
CA VAL A 86 -16.56 26.02 18.15
C VAL A 86 -16.58 26.58 19.58
N ALA A 87 -15.42 26.72 20.21
CA ALA A 87 -15.30 27.23 21.57
C ALA A 87 -15.83 28.67 21.67
N ARG A 88 -15.49 29.54 20.70
CA ARG A 88 -15.97 30.92 20.64
C ARG A 88 -17.48 30.99 20.41
N ALA A 89 -18.00 30.20 19.47
CA ALA A 89 -19.43 30.15 19.13
C ALA A 89 -20.31 29.72 20.31
N LEU A 90 -19.79 28.86 21.19
CA LEU A 90 -20.50 28.35 22.36
C LEU A 90 -20.16 29.07 23.66
N ALA A 91 -19.26 30.07 23.65
CA ALA A 91 -18.79 30.72 24.88
C ALA A 91 -19.94 31.26 25.75
N ASP A 92 -20.92 31.91 25.12
CA ASP A 92 -22.09 32.47 25.81
C ASP A 92 -23.30 31.52 25.76
N ALA A 93 -23.50 30.82 24.65
CA ALA A 93 -24.67 29.96 24.44
C ALA A 93 -24.62 28.66 25.26
N ASN A 94 -23.43 28.07 25.41
CA ASN A 94 -23.21 26.84 26.17
C ASN A 94 -21.77 26.78 26.74
N PRO A 95 -21.49 27.49 27.85
CA PRO A 95 -20.15 27.60 28.42
C PRO A 95 -19.53 26.25 28.82
N LYS A 96 -20.36 25.26 29.16
CA LYS A 96 -19.91 23.90 29.51
C LYS A 96 -19.33 23.19 28.28
N SER A 97 -20.02 23.25 27.15
CA SER A 97 -19.52 22.71 25.88
C SER A 97 -18.26 23.43 25.42
N ALA A 98 -18.20 24.76 25.54
CA ALA A 98 -16.99 25.54 25.23
C ALA A 98 -15.78 25.11 26.07
N ALA A 99 -15.97 24.87 27.38
CA ALA A 99 -14.90 24.39 28.26
C ALA A 99 -14.38 22.99 27.88
N ILE A 100 -15.26 22.09 27.42
CA ILE A 100 -14.86 20.78 26.90
C ILE A 100 -13.99 20.95 25.66
N VAL A 101 -14.39 21.82 24.72
CA VAL A 101 -13.64 22.07 23.49
C VAL A 101 -12.27 22.67 23.80
N ASN A 102 -12.17 23.62 24.73
CA ASN A 102 -10.89 24.19 25.15
C ASN A 102 -9.94 23.13 25.77
N ARG A 103 -10.49 22.17 26.52
CA ARG A 103 -9.68 21.03 27.00
C ARG A 103 -9.17 20.18 25.85
N VAL A 104 -10.05 19.85 24.89
CA VAL A 104 -9.67 19.08 23.70
C VAL A 104 -8.57 19.80 22.89
N ILE A 105 -8.64 21.12 22.76
CA ILE A 105 -7.58 21.93 22.14
C ILE A 105 -6.26 21.73 22.87
N GLY A 106 -6.24 21.89 24.20
CA GLY A 106 -5.03 21.69 25.00
C GLY A 106 -4.44 20.28 24.88
N ASP A 107 -5.29 19.25 24.81
CA ASP A 107 -4.84 17.86 24.60
C ASP A 107 -4.25 17.65 23.19
N ILE A 108 -4.77 18.32 22.16
CA ILE A 108 -4.22 18.29 20.79
C ILE A 108 -2.87 18.99 20.72
N GLU A 109 -2.75 20.15 21.37
CA GLU A 109 -1.51 20.93 21.43
C GLU A 109 -0.42 20.20 22.24
N ALA A 110 -0.79 19.45 23.27
CA ALA A 110 0.10 18.62 24.06
C ALA A 110 0.45 17.27 23.38
N SER A 111 -0.18 16.93 22.26
CA SER A 111 0.07 15.66 21.57
C SER A 111 1.45 15.65 20.89
N GLU A 112 2.37 14.88 21.45
CA GLU A 112 3.70 14.67 20.87
C GLU A 112 3.67 13.55 19.82
N GLY A 113 3.97 13.91 18.57
CA GLY A 113 4.11 12.96 17.47
C GLY A 113 2.79 12.56 16.81
N MET A 114 2.92 12.08 15.58
CA MET A 114 1.78 11.78 14.70
C MET A 114 0.87 10.67 15.24
N GLY A 115 1.44 9.64 15.87
CA GLY A 115 0.68 8.51 16.41
C GLY A 115 -0.27 8.91 17.54
N ALA A 116 0.20 9.72 18.48
CA ALA A 116 -0.60 10.21 19.60
C ALA A 116 -1.75 11.10 19.12
N LEU A 117 -1.43 12.06 18.22
CA LEU A 117 -2.42 12.94 17.61
C LEU A 117 -3.53 12.16 16.89
N LYS A 118 -3.15 11.18 16.05
CA LYS A 118 -4.11 10.35 15.31
C LYS A 118 -5.04 9.57 16.24
N LEU A 119 -4.48 8.92 17.26
CA LEU A 119 -5.26 8.15 18.22
C LEU A 119 -6.22 9.05 18.99
N PHE A 120 -5.76 10.23 19.39
CA PHE A 120 -6.59 11.22 20.07
C PHE A 120 -7.73 11.69 19.18
N LEU A 121 -7.45 12.17 17.96
CA LEU A 121 -8.46 12.67 17.03
C LEU A 121 -9.47 11.58 16.64
N SER A 122 -9.01 10.36 16.37
CA SER A 122 -9.88 9.21 16.07
C SER A 122 -10.85 8.93 17.21
N ARG A 123 -10.40 9.05 18.46
CA ARG A 123 -11.29 8.93 19.62
C ARG A 123 -12.21 10.14 19.70
N ALA A 124 -11.67 11.35 19.77
CA ALA A 124 -12.43 12.58 19.97
C ALA A 124 -13.61 12.74 18.99
N PHE A 125 -13.42 12.37 17.72
CA PHE A 125 -14.44 12.50 16.68
C PHE A 125 -15.32 11.26 16.45
N ASN A 126 -15.16 10.19 17.24
CA ASN A 126 -15.97 8.98 17.09
C ASN A 126 -17.46 9.26 17.37
N PRO A 127 -18.38 9.12 16.39
CA PRO A 127 -19.79 9.46 16.57
C PRO A 127 -20.54 8.46 17.47
N ASN A 128 -20.02 7.24 17.66
CA ASN A 128 -20.67 6.18 18.43
C ASN A 128 -20.34 6.21 19.93
N GLY A 129 -19.64 7.24 20.42
CA GLY A 129 -19.26 7.28 21.83
C GLY A 129 -18.71 8.61 22.36
N ASN A 130 -18.53 9.65 21.54
CA ASN A 130 -17.94 10.91 22.00
C ASN A 130 -18.80 12.15 21.72
N ILE A 131 -18.64 13.12 22.61
CA ILE A 131 -19.50 14.31 22.74
C ILE A 131 -19.13 15.37 21.68
N LEU A 132 -17.90 15.36 21.16
CA LEU A 132 -17.36 16.42 20.31
C LEU A 132 -18.13 16.61 18.99
N PRO A 133 -18.49 15.57 18.21
CA PRO A 133 -19.32 15.76 17.02
C PRO A 133 -20.67 16.42 17.32
N GLY A 134 -21.29 16.09 18.46
CA GLY A 134 -22.52 16.72 18.94
C GLY A 134 -22.33 18.19 19.30
N ILE A 135 -21.23 18.52 19.99
CA ILE A 135 -20.87 19.91 20.33
C ILE A 135 -20.62 20.73 19.06
N ILE A 136 -19.90 20.18 18.08
CA ILE A 136 -19.69 20.86 16.79
C ILE A 136 -21.04 21.11 16.10
N GLY A 137 -21.93 20.10 16.08
CA GLY A 137 -23.28 20.25 15.54
C GLY A 137 -24.12 21.33 16.23
N GLU A 138 -23.92 21.54 17.53
CA GLU A 138 -24.55 22.64 18.29
C GLU A 138 -23.97 24.01 17.88
N ALA A 139 -22.64 24.12 17.79
CA ALA A 139 -21.94 25.36 17.45
C ALA A 139 -22.32 25.92 16.08
N LYS A 140 -22.66 25.04 15.11
CA LYS A 140 -23.10 25.43 13.76
C LYS A 140 -24.27 26.41 13.71
N LYS A 141 -25.07 26.52 14.78
CA LYS A 141 -26.19 27.47 14.89
C LYS A 141 -25.75 28.92 15.13
N TYR A 142 -24.49 29.13 15.50
CA TYR A 142 -23.97 30.39 16.02
C TYR A 142 -22.76 30.93 15.24
N VAL A 143 -22.40 30.31 14.11
CA VAL A 143 -21.23 30.66 13.29
C VAL A 143 -21.65 31.30 11.97
N SER A 144 -20.70 31.95 11.29
CA SER A 144 -20.92 32.46 9.93
C SER A 144 -21.04 31.32 8.90
N GLU A 145 -21.50 31.61 7.68
CA GLU A 145 -21.53 30.62 6.59
C GLU A 145 -20.15 30.06 6.23
N GLU A 146 -19.11 30.91 6.24
CA GLU A 146 -17.72 30.49 5.99
C GLU A 146 -17.22 29.52 7.06
N GLU A 147 -17.51 29.82 8.32
CA GLU A 147 -17.14 28.99 9.46
C GLU A 147 -17.96 27.69 9.52
N LEU A 148 -19.22 27.74 9.10
CA LEU A 148 -20.08 26.58 8.95
C LEU A 148 -19.46 25.57 7.97
N GLU A 149 -19.05 26.02 6.79
CA GLU A 149 -18.39 25.18 5.78
C GLU A 149 -17.09 24.55 6.33
N GLN A 150 -16.28 25.33 7.06
CA GLN A 150 -15.08 24.81 7.70
C GLN A 150 -15.39 23.70 8.71
N LEU A 151 -16.43 23.86 9.54
CA LEU A 151 -16.86 22.85 10.51
C LEU A 151 -17.48 21.62 9.83
N ASP A 152 -18.18 21.80 8.71
CA ASP A 152 -18.71 20.72 7.89
C ASP A 152 -17.59 19.89 7.26
N GLN A 153 -16.56 20.53 6.70
CA GLN A 153 -15.39 19.85 6.17
C GLN A 153 -14.63 19.09 7.25
N LEU A 154 -14.46 19.68 8.43
CA LEU A 154 -13.84 19.01 9.59
C LEU A 154 -14.62 17.75 9.97
N LEU A 155 -15.94 17.86 10.15
CA LEU A 155 -16.77 16.71 10.51
C LEU A 155 -16.77 15.65 9.41
N LYS A 156 -16.87 16.03 8.14
CA LYS A 156 -16.83 15.10 7.01
C LYS A 156 -15.54 14.28 7.02
N ARG A 157 -14.38 14.91 7.27
CA ARG A 157 -13.07 14.24 7.34
C ARG A 157 -12.95 13.22 8.46
N PHE A 158 -13.63 13.44 9.58
CA PHE A 158 -13.55 12.56 10.76
C PHE A 158 -14.83 11.73 10.99
N SER A 159 -15.86 11.90 10.15
CA SER A 159 -17.09 11.11 10.18
C SER A 159 -16.81 9.68 9.74
N TYR A 160 -17.29 8.74 10.56
CA TYR A 160 -17.02 7.31 10.57
C TYR A 160 -16.97 6.63 9.19
N ASN A 161 -15.76 6.23 8.77
CA ASN A 161 -15.55 4.96 8.09
C ASN A 161 -14.36 4.24 8.75
N PRO A 162 -14.57 3.03 9.32
CA PRO A 162 -13.53 2.25 10.00
C PRO A 162 -12.37 1.83 9.08
N GLN A 163 -12.48 2.08 7.77
CA GLN A 163 -11.46 1.87 6.76
C GLN A 163 -10.76 3.17 6.32
N THR A 164 -11.39 4.35 6.46
CA THR A 164 -10.73 5.65 6.19
C THR A 164 -10.19 6.21 7.51
N ARG A 165 -9.01 5.71 7.86
CA ARG A 165 -8.19 6.28 8.93
C ARG A 165 -7.79 7.70 8.53
N TRP A 166 -7.94 8.65 9.44
CA TRP A 166 -7.36 10.01 9.44
C TRP A 166 -7.13 10.62 8.05
N GLN A 167 -8.04 11.48 7.60
CA GLN A 167 -7.86 12.18 6.32
C GLN A 167 -7.08 13.48 6.55
N MET A 168 -5.91 13.57 5.95
CA MET A 168 -5.10 14.78 5.82
C MET A 168 -5.86 15.85 5.02
N ASN A 169 -5.61 17.14 5.27
CA ASN A 169 -6.18 18.17 4.40
C ASN A 169 -5.59 18.06 2.99
N GLN A 170 -6.30 18.59 1.99
CA GLN A 170 -5.92 18.45 0.59
C GLN A 170 -4.54 19.04 0.27
N ARG A 171 -4.15 20.14 0.95
CA ARG A 171 -2.87 20.81 0.73
C ARG A 171 -1.70 19.96 1.23
N SER A 172 -1.76 19.52 2.48
CA SER A 172 -0.75 18.65 3.08
C SER A 172 -0.67 17.32 2.32
N MET A 173 -1.82 16.77 1.90
CA MET A 173 -1.86 15.53 1.12
C MET A 173 -1.22 15.69 -0.26
N GLY A 174 -1.50 16.81 -0.94
CA GLY A 174 -0.84 17.17 -2.19
C GLY A 174 0.67 17.28 -2.02
N SER A 175 1.13 18.00 -0.99
CA SER A 175 2.57 18.15 -0.71
C SER A 175 3.28 16.82 -0.43
N VAL A 176 2.62 15.91 0.30
CA VAL A 176 3.15 14.55 0.52
C VAL A 176 3.21 13.78 -0.80
N HIS A 177 2.12 13.78 -1.57
CA HIS A 177 2.05 13.03 -2.82
C HIS A 177 3.02 13.56 -3.88
N GLU A 178 3.24 14.88 -3.96
CA GLU A 178 4.26 15.48 -4.82
C GLU A 178 5.66 14.92 -4.56
N LYS A 179 6.04 14.74 -3.29
CA LYS A 179 7.34 14.15 -2.93
C LYS A 179 7.39 12.65 -3.22
N VAL A 180 6.29 11.93 -3.02
CA VAL A 180 6.17 10.51 -3.41
C VAL A 180 6.34 10.36 -4.93
N LEU A 181 5.65 11.17 -5.72
CA LEU A 181 5.80 11.22 -7.17
C LEU A 181 7.23 11.57 -7.56
N SER A 182 7.85 12.54 -6.90
CA SER A 182 9.26 12.91 -7.15
C SER A 182 10.20 11.70 -6.96
N ALA A 183 10.03 10.94 -5.88
CA ALA A 183 10.84 9.75 -5.60
C ALA A 183 10.60 8.62 -6.62
N MET A 184 9.34 8.33 -6.93
CA MET A 184 9.01 7.27 -7.90
C MET A 184 9.41 7.65 -9.33
N ASN A 185 9.25 8.91 -9.73
CA ASN A 185 9.70 9.41 -11.03
C ASN A 185 11.22 9.40 -11.16
N SER A 186 11.94 9.67 -10.08
CA SER A 186 13.40 9.51 -10.05
C SER A 186 13.80 8.05 -10.27
N ALA A 187 13.11 7.10 -9.64
CA ALA A 187 13.34 5.67 -9.86
C ALA A 187 13.02 5.23 -11.32
N ILE A 188 11.94 5.77 -11.92
CA ILE A 188 11.61 5.55 -13.34
C ILE A 188 12.71 6.12 -14.25
N ALA A 189 13.15 7.36 -13.98
CA ALA A 189 14.16 8.05 -14.78
C ALA A 189 15.52 7.33 -14.75
N ASN A 190 15.89 6.79 -13.58
CA ASN A 190 17.13 6.03 -13.37
C ASN A 190 16.99 4.53 -13.71
N SER A 191 15.92 4.12 -14.39
CA SER A 191 15.72 2.73 -14.78
C SER A 191 16.84 2.21 -15.69
N SER A 192 17.19 0.93 -15.55
CA SER A 192 18.06 0.21 -16.48
C SER A 192 17.38 -0.09 -17.83
N VAL A 193 16.06 0.11 -17.93
CA VAL A 193 15.28 0.02 -19.17
C VAL A 193 15.12 1.41 -19.77
N SER A 194 15.54 1.56 -21.02
CA SER A 194 15.36 2.81 -21.77
C SER A 194 13.88 3.10 -22.03
N GLU A 195 13.54 4.36 -22.25
CA GLU A 195 12.17 4.77 -22.56
C GLU A 195 11.67 4.12 -23.85
N GLU A 196 12.51 4.01 -24.88
CA GLU A 196 12.16 3.38 -26.15
C GLU A 196 11.78 1.92 -25.96
N LYS A 197 12.60 1.16 -25.23
CA LYS A 197 12.33 -0.26 -24.96
C LYS A 197 11.06 -0.44 -24.13
N ALA A 198 10.79 0.47 -23.18
CA ALA A 198 9.59 0.41 -22.38
C ALA A 198 8.32 0.73 -23.18
N LEU A 199 8.40 1.69 -24.11
CA LEU A 199 7.31 2.00 -25.02
C LEU A 199 7.06 0.87 -26.03
N GLU A 200 8.11 0.25 -26.57
CA GLU A 200 7.98 -0.95 -27.42
C GLU A 200 7.31 -2.11 -26.68
N TRP A 201 7.65 -2.32 -25.40
CA TRP A 201 6.98 -3.30 -24.55
C TRP A 201 5.50 -2.94 -24.35
N ALA A 202 5.19 -1.67 -24.04
CA ALA A 202 3.83 -1.20 -23.86
C ALA A 202 2.97 -1.39 -25.14
N ASP A 203 3.53 -1.09 -26.31
CA ASP A 203 2.86 -1.20 -27.61
C ASP A 203 2.42 -2.66 -27.91
N SER A 204 3.09 -3.66 -27.34
CA SER A 204 2.72 -5.07 -27.51
C SER A 204 1.36 -5.45 -26.89
N PHE A 205 0.81 -4.61 -25.99
CA PHE A 205 -0.48 -4.85 -25.34
C PHE A 205 -1.62 -3.95 -25.86
N ILE A 206 -1.30 -2.95 -26.68
CA ILE A 206 -2.26 -2.01 -27.25
C ILE A 206 -2.75 -2.58 -28.58
N THR A 207 -3.71 -3.49 -28.49
CA THR A 207 -4.32 -4.12 -29.67
C THR A 207 -5.43 -3.25 -30.27
N GLU A 208 -5.87 -3.58 -31.48
CA GLU A 208 -7.03 -2.94 -32.11
C GLU A 208 -8.28 -3.02 -31.22
N GLU A 209 -8.52 -4.14 -30.53
CA GLU A 209 -9.61 -4.31 -29.55
C GLU A 209 -9.51 -3.31 -28.38
N VAL A 210 -8.29 -3.04 -27.89
CA VAL A 210 -8.04 -2.07 -26.82
C VAL A 210 -8.30 -0.65 -27.30
N GLU A 211 -7.81 -0.31 -28.50
CA GLU A 211 -8.03 1.00 -29.09
C GLU A 211 -9.50 1.24 -29.46
N GLU A 212 -10.21 0.25 -30.00
CA GLU A 212 -11.65 0.31 -30.24
C GLU A 212 -12.45 0.50 -28.95
N ALA A 213 -12.08 -0.19 -27.87
CA ALA A 213 -12.74 -0.04 -26.58
C ALA A 213 -12.55 1.37 -25.98
N ARG A 214 -11.49 2.07 -26.37
CA ARG A 214 -11.19 3.47 -26.01
C ARG A 214 -11.83 4.46 -26.99
N ALA A 215 -12.01 4.08 -28.26
CA ALA A 215 -12.53 4.93 -29.31
C ALA A 215 -13.99 5.34 -29.05
N GLY A 216 -14.25 6.65 -28.99
CA GLY A 216 -15.59 7.22 -28.82
C GLY A 216 -15.92 7.72 -27.41
N GLN A 217 -14.96 7.75 -26.49
CA GLN A 217 -15.15 8.29 -25.14
C GLN A 217 -14.14 9.43 -24.87
N ASN A 218 -14.61 10.54 -24.32
CA ASN A 218 -13.76 11.68 -23.95
C ASN A 218 -13.08 11.36 -22.61
N GLY A 219 -11.74 11.29 -22.59
CA GLY A 219 -10.93 11.05 -21.38
C GLY A 219 -10.31 9.65 -21.33
N GLY A 220 -9.70 9.31 -20.19
CA GLY A 220 -9.05 8.02 -19.94
C GLY A 220 -7.55 8.12 -19.70
N ILE A 221 -6.98 7.07 -19.11
CA ILE A 221 -5.53 6.97 -18.86
C ILE A 221 -4.73 6.98 -20.16
N ASP A 222 -3.51 7.52 -20.11
CA ASP A 222 -2.50 7.32 -21.16
C ASP A 222 -1.88 5.93 -21.01
N LEU A 223 -2.63 4.90 -21.42
CA LEU A 223 -2.25 3.49 -21.22
C LEU A 223 -0.82 3.18 -21.67
N ARG A 224 -0.39 3.74 -22.79
CA ARG A 224 0.96 3.53 -23.34
C ARG A 224 2.03 4.04 -22.38
N LYS A 225 1.86 5.28 -21.91
CA LYS A 225 2.76 5.89 -20.94
C LYS A 225 2.73 5.16 -19.60
N GLU A 226 1.54 4.85 -19.09
CA GLU A 226 1.37 4.17 -17.79
C GLU A 226 2.05 2.79 -17.76
N LEU A 227 1.91 2.02 -18.86
CA LEU A 227 2.61 0.74 -19.03
C LEU A 227 4.13 0.94 -19.10
N ALA A 228 4.62 1.92 -19.87
CA ALA A 228 6.06 2.17 -19.97
C ALA A 228 6.67 2.60 -18.62
N ASP A 229 5.99 3.50 -17.89
CA ASP A 229 6.47 4.03 -16.61
C ASP A 229 6.61 2.91 -15.56
N ILE A 230 5.60 2.06 -15.39
CA ILE A 230 5.67 0.95 -14.43
C ILE A 230 6.67 -0.14 -14.85
N TYR A 231 6.82 -0.38 -16.16
CA TYR A 231 7.83 -1.31 -16.67
C TYR A 231 9.24 -0.82 -16.36
N ARG A 232 9.50 0.49 -16.49
CA ARG A 232 10.78 1.11 -16.10
C ARG A 232 10.99 1.11 -14.59
N LEU A 233 9.98 1.49 -13.81
CA LEU A 233 10.05 1.45 -12.34
C LEU A 233 10.48 0.08 -11.83
N THR A 234 10.02 -0.99 -12.49
CA THR A 234 10.28 -2.38 -12.11
C THR A 234 11.49 -3.01 -12.82
N GLY A 235 12.32 -2.25 -13.53
CA GLY A 235 13.51 -2.77 -14.23
C GLY A 235 13.17 -3.78 -15.34
N GLY A 236 11.97 -3.68 -15.90
CA GLY A 236 11.47 -4.56 -16.96
C GLY A 236 11.06 -5.97 -16.50
N LYS A 237 10.88 -6.18 -15.19
CA LYS A 237 10.68 -7.52 -14.60
C LYS A 237 9.19 -7.94 -14.52
N ILE A 238 8.33 -7.46 -15.42
CA ILE A 238 6.91 -7.86 -15.55
C ILE A 238 6.74 -8.81 -16.74
N SER A 239 7.18 -10.06 -16.58
CA SER A 239 7.23 -11.09 -17.63
C SER A 239 5.94 -11.90 -17.82
N THR A 240 5.01 -11.88 -16.85
CA THR A 240 3.81 -12.72 -16.87
C THR A 240 2.63 -12.06 -17.59
N LEU A 241 2.68 -10.75 -17.83
CA LEU A 241 1.65 -10.01 -18.54
C LEU A 241 1.61 -10.46 -20.02
N SER A 242 0.43 -10.80 -20.51
CA SER A 242 0.17 -11.25 -21.87
C SER A 242 -0.92 -10.43 -22.58
N LYS A 243 -1.88 -9.86 -21.83
CA LYS A 243 -2.98 -9.09 -22.40
C LYS A 243 -3.49 -8.02 -21.42
N VAL A 244 -3.81 -6.84 -21.94
CA VAL A 244 -4.61 -5.82 -21.27
C VAL A 244 -5.99 -5.77 -21.94
N VAL A 245 -7.08 -5.74 -21.15
CA VAL A 245 -8.45 -5.68 -21.68
C VAL A 245 -9.28 -4.63 -20.96
N HIS A 246 -10.18 -3.98 -21.72
CA HIS A 246 -11.18 -3.10 -21.15
C HIS A 246 -12.24 -3.90 -20.39
N HIS A 247 -12.49 -3.52 -19.14
CA HIS A 247 -13.48 -4.17 -18.28
C HIS A 247 -14.19 -3.14 -17.39
N LYS A 248 -15.52 -3.08 -17.48
CA LYS A 248 -16.36 -2.16 -16.67
C LYS A 248 -16.66 -2.66 -15.26
N GLY A 249 -16.31 -3.91 -14.95
CA GLY A 249 -16.49 -4.50 -13.62
C GLY A 249 -15.30 -4.19 -12.70
N ARG A 250 -15.24 -4.90 -11.57
CA ARG A 250 -14.07 -4.83 -10.66
C ARG A 250 -12.83 -5.26 -11.42
N ALA A 251 -11.80 -4.41 -11.40
CA ALA A 251 -10.50 -4.73 -11.97
C ALA A 251 -9.92 -6.04 -11.41
N TYR A 252 -9.16 -6.75 -12.25
CA TYR A 252 -8.46 -7.96 -11.83
C TYR A 252 -7.24 -8.29 -12.70
N ALA A 253 -6.26 -8.91 -12.07
CA ALA A 253 -5.15 -9.62 -12.68
C ALA A 253 -5.31 -11.14 -12.48
N ASN A 254 -4.78 -11.94 -13.40
CA ASN A 254 -4.76 -13.39 -13.23
C ASN A 254 -3.48 -14.06 -13.76
N LEU A 255 -3.28 -15.32 -13.36
CA LEU A 255 -2.09 -16.11 -13.71
C LEU A 255 -2.00 -16.48 -15.21
N ASN A 256 -3.04 -16.22 -16.02
CA ASN A 256 -2.98 -16.39 -17.47
C ASN A 256 -2.37 -15.17 -18.19
N GLY A 257 -1.93 -14.16 -17.43
CA GLY A 257 -1.31 -12.96 -17.98
C GLY A 257 -2.28 -11.84 -18.32
N VAL A 258 -3.53 -11.89 -17.84
CA VAL A 258 -4.53 -10.88 -18.18
C VAL A 258 -4.64 -9.84 -17.07
N VAL A 259 -4.55 -8.57 -17.46
CA VAL A 259 -5.01 -7.41 -16.69
C VAL A 259 -6.30 -6.89 -17.31
N ALA A 260 -7.37 -6.84 -16.51
CA ALA A 260 -8.67 -6.35 -16.92
C ALA A 260 -9.03 -5.12 -16.07
N VAL A 261 -9.14 -3.96 -16.70
CA VAL A 261 -9.35 -2.67 -16.01
C VAL A 261 -10.29 -1.78 -16.81
N ASN A 262 -10.92 -0.81 -16.14
CA ASN A 262 -11.67 0.21 -16.84
C ASN A 262 -10.71 1.23 -17.47
N LEU A 263 -10.38 1.03 -18.75
CA LEU A 263 -9.48 1.92 -19.49
C LEU A 263 -10.00 3.35 -19.67
N ASN A 264 -11.26 3.61 -19.28
CA ASN A 264 -11.89 4.91 -19.40
C ASN A 264 -11.85 5.68 -18.06
N ASP A 265 -11.28 5.10 -17.01
CA ASP A 265 -11.01 5.84 -15.78
C ASP A 265 -9.94 6.91 -16.05
N GLU A 266 -10.06 8.08 -15.41
CA GLU A 266 -9.05 9.16 -15.50
C GLU A 266 -7.81 8.87 -14.63
N ASN A 267 -7.92 7.88 -13.74
CA ASN A 267 -6.89 7.54 -12.75
C ASN A 267 -6.40 6.10 -13.01
N ALA A 268 -5.09 5.91 -13.18
CA ALA A 268 -4.50 4.60 -13.49
C ALA A 268 -4.19 3.74 -12.25
N SER A 269 -4.71 4.09 -11.07
CA SER A 269 -4.52 3.34 -9.81
C SER A 269 -4.87 1.88 -9.94
N ALA A 270 -6.00 1.55 -10.58
CA ALA A 270 -6.41 0.17 -10.82
C ALA A 270 -5.42 -0.55 -11.75
N LEU A 271 -4.95 0.10 -12.82
CA LEU A 271 -3.94 -0.48 -13.72
C LEU A 271 -2.64 -0.79 -12.97
N TRP A 272 -2.12 0.16 -12.19
CA TRP A 272 -0.89 -0.03 -11.41
C TRP A 272 -1.05 -1.10 -10.33
N HIS A 273 -2.23 -1.18 -9.71
CA HIS A 273 -2.58 -2.23 -8.76
C HIS A 273 -2.50 -3.61 -9.42
N GLU A 274 -3.20 -3.81 -10.53
CA GLU A 274 -3.24 -5.10 -11.22
C GLU A 274 -1.87 -5.51 -11.80
N LEU A 275 -1.09 -4.54 -12.29
CA LEU A 275 0.29 -4.79 -12.74
C LEU A 275 1.23 -5.15 -11.58
N GLY A 276 0.97 -4.64 -10.37
CA GLY A 276 1.71 -5.06 -9.18
C GLY A 276 1.50 -6.52 -8.80
N HIS A 277 0.35 -7.12 -9.12
CA HIS A 277 0.19 -8.57 -9.04
C HIS A 277 1.09 -9.29 -10.05
N HIS A 278 1.17 -8.81 -11.29
CA HIS A 278 2.07 -9.39 -12.29
C HIS A 278 3.55 -9.24 -11.94
N LEU A 279 3.95 -8.14 -11.31
CA LEU A 279 5.29 -7.98 -10.75
C LEU A 279 5.59 -9.10 -9.73
N GLU A 280 4.69 -9.35 -8.78
CA GLU A 280 4.89 -10.42 -7.79
C GLU A 280 4.85 -11.82 -8.45
N TYR A 281 3.96 -12.05 -9.43
CA TYR A 281 3.89 -13.32 -10.17
C TYR A 281 5.15 -13.60 -10.98
N SER A 282 5.75 -12.57 -11.57
CA SER A 282 6.96 -12.65 -12.37
C SER A 282 8.22 -12.88 -11.53
N ASN A 283 8.19 -12.54 -10.25
CA ASN A 283 9.37 -12.52 -9.39
C ASN A 283 9.08 -13.22 -8.06
N PRO A 284 9.25 -14.55 -7.97
CA PRO A 284 8.95 -15.31 -6.75
C PRO A 284 9.69 -14.82 -5.50
N GLY A 285 10.87 -14.20 -5.66
CA GLY A 285 11.60 -13.59 -4.55
C GLY A 285 10.86 -12.41 -3.91
N LEU A 286 10.08 -11.64 -4.70
CA LEU A 286 9.27 -10.55 -4.18
C LEU A 286 8.18 -11.06 -3.24
N LEU A 287 7.58 -12.21 -3.51
CA LEU A 287 6.62 -12.83 -2.59
C LEU A 287 7.25 -13.13 -1.22
N GLU A 288 8.52 -13.53 -1.15
CA GLU A 288 9.21 -13.71 0.13
C GLU A 288 9.47 -12.38 0.84
N LYS A 289 9.87 -11.32 0.11
CA LYS A 289 10.01 -9.96 0.67
C LYS A 289 8.67 -9.43 1.19
N ALA A 290 7.58 -9.60 0.44
CA ALA A 290 6.23 -9.24 0.87
C ALA A 290 5.81 -9.98 2.14
N ARG A 291 6.09 -11.29 2.22
CA ARG A 291 5.83 -12.08 3.44
C ARG A 291 6.64 -11.59 4.64
N SER A 292 7.91 -11.21 4.45
CA SER A 292 8.74 -10.63 5.50
C SER A 292 8.24 -9.26 5.93
N PHE A 293 7.83 -8.42 4.99
CA PHE A 293 7.21 -7.12 5.26
C PHE A 293 5.96 -7.25 6.13
N LEU A 294 5.07 -8.19 5.80
CA LEU A 294 3.88 -8.47 6.61
C LEU A 294 4.24 -8.97 8.01
N LYS A 295 5.31 -9.78 8.16
CA LYS A 295 5.81 -10.22 9.47
C LYS A 295 6.40 -9.09 10.30
N ALA A 296 7.11 -8.14 9.68
CA ALA A 296 7.64 -6.97 10.36
C ALA A 296 6.51 -6.05 10.88
N ASN A 297 5.37 -6.05 10.17
CA ASN A 297 4.21 -5.21 10.45
C ASN A 297 3.09 -5.90 11.25
N VAL A 298 3.35 -7.05 11.88
CA VAL A 298 2.36 -7.75 12.75
C VAL A 298 1.81 -6.79 13.81
N GLU A 299 0.50 -6.88 14.05
CA GLU A 299 -0.14 -6.33 15.23
C GLU A 299 -0.18 -7.39 16.35
N GLY A 300 0.50 -7.13 17.47
CA GLY A 300 0.62 -8.04 18.61
C GLY A 300 1.76 -9.06 18.51
N ASP A 301 1.81 -10.01 19.45
CA ASP A 301 2.94 -10.94 19.60
C ASP A 301 2.94 -12.10 18.59
N LYS A 302 1.80 -12.36 17.94
CA LYS A 302 1.63 -13.53 17.07
C LYS A 302 0.90 -13.19 15.78
N PRO A 303 1.36 -13.74 14.64
CA PRO A 303 0.64 -13.72 13.38
C PRO A 303 -0.82 -14.16 13.52
N SER A 304 -1.77 -13.31 13.10
CA SER A 304 -3.19 -13.64 13.09
C SER A 304 -3.88 -13.08 11.85
N PHE A 305 -5.01 -13.69 11.49
CA PHE A 305 -5.76 -13.35 10.28
C PHE A 305 -7.19 -12.97 10.61
N VAL A 306 -7.76 -12.12 9.77
CA VAL A 306 -9.17 -11.75 9.78
C VAL A 306 -9.76 -11.99 8.40
N ASN A 307 -10.98 -12.51 8.34
CA ASN A 307 -11.74 -12.61 7.11
C ASN A 307 -12.59 -11.35 6.95
N ILE A 308 -12.34 -10.57 5.91
CA ILE A 308 -13.11 -9.37 5.56
C ILE A 308 -14.10 -9.61 4.42
N GLY A 309 -14.07 -10.81 3.84
CA GLY A 309 -14.93 -11.21 2.73
C GLY A 309 -16.30 -11.71 3.17
N GLY A 310 -17.22 -11.73 2.21
CA GLY A 310 -18.59 -12.20 2.41
C GLY A 310 -18.72 -13.74 2.47
N ARG A 311 -19.91 -14.22 2.82
CA ARG A 311 -20.24 -15.66 2.84
C ARG A 311 -19.95 -16.28 1.48
N GLY A 312 -19.06 -17.28 1.44
CA GLY A 312 -18.67 -17.99 0.21
C GLY A 312 -17.58 -17.30 -0.62
N LYS A 313 -17.15 -16.09 -0.26
CA LYS A 313 -16.02 -15.37 -0.87
C LYS A 313 -15.10 -14.82 0.23
N PRO A 314 -14.44 -15.70 1.00
CA PRO A 314 -13.51 -15.27 2.04
C PRO A 314 -12.35 -14.46 1.46
N GLU A 315 -12.02 -13.36 2.11
CA GLU A 315 -10.86 -12.52 1.82
C GLU A 315 -10.04 -12.42 3.11
N TRP A 316 -8.84 -12.99 3.09
CA TRP A 316 -8.00 -13.11 4.29
C TRP A 316 -7.00 -11.99 4.36
N CYS A 317 -7.04 -11.22 5.45
CA CYS A 317 -6.07 -10.18 5.72
C CYS A 317 -5.28 -10.51 6.98
N PHE A 318 -4.00 -10.19 6.96
CA PHE A 318 -3.13 -10.26 8.11
C PHE A 318 -3.43 -9.11 9.06
N ARG A 319 -3.57 -9.39 10.36
CA ARG A 319 -3.71 -8.32 11.37
C ARG A 319 -2.37 -7.61 11.48
N SER A 320 -2.34 -6.36 11.04
CA SER A 320 -1.13 -5.57 10.87
C SER A 320 -1.35 -4.13 11.30
N ARG A 321 -0.24 -3.44 11.53
CA ARG A 321 -0.21 -2.01 11.84
C ARG A 321 -0.38 -1.12 10.60
N LEU A 322 -0.47 -1.71 9.41
CA LEU A 322 -0.57 -1.01 8.12
C LEU A 322 -1.82 -0.14 8.02
N SER A 323 -1.72 0.98 7.32
CA SER A 323 -2.79 1.98 7.13
C SER A 323 -4.09 1.42 6.58
N ASN A 324 -4.00 0.46 5.66
CA ASN A 324 -5.14 -0.18 5.04
C ASN A 324 -5.04 -1.70 5.21
N ILE A 325 -6.12 -2.31 5.70
CA ILE A 325 -6.20 -3.76 5.88
C ILE A 325 -5.96 -4.53 4.57
N TYR A 326 -6.31 -3.95 3.42
CA TYR A 326 -6.08 -4.55 2.11
C TYR A 326 -4.59 -4.64 1.77
N MET A 327 -3.71 -3.74 2.26
CA MET A 327 -2.25 -3.89 2.11
C MET A 327 -1.73 -5.18 2.78
N ALA A 328 -2.50 -5.71 3.72
CA ALA A 328 -2.19 -6.93 4.46
C ALA A 328 -2.93 -8.16 3.92
N LYS A 329 -3.67 -8.04 2.82
CA LYS A 329 -4.44 -9.14 2.25
C LYS A 329 -3.51 -10.14 1.58
N VAL A 330 -3.88 -11.40 1.75
CA VAL A 330 -3.12 -12.54 1.26
C VAL A 330 -4.03 -13.57 0.63
N TYR A 331 -3.48 -14.29 -0.33
CA TYR A 331 -4.19 -15.36 -1.03
C TYR A 331 -3.73 -16.72 -0.49
N PRO A 332 -4.55 -17.41 0.31
CA PRO A 332 -4.19 -18.73 0.81
C PRO A 332 -4.22 -19.76 -0.32
N PRO A 333 -3.45 -20.86 -0.20
CA PRO A 333 -3.43 -21.90 -1.21
C PRO A 333 -4.79 -22.60 -1.28
N VAL A 334 -5.24 -22.85 -2.50
CA VAL A 334 -6.42 -23.66 -2.78
C VAL A 334 -6.07 -25.15 -2.70
N SER A 335 -7.05 -25.96 -2.32
CA SER A 335 -6.96 -27.41 -2.36
C SER A 335 -8.21 -27.99 -2.99
N VAL A 336 -8.06 -29.05 -3.76
CA VAL A 336 -9.19 -29.77 -4.34
C VAL A 336 -9.45 -30.98 -3.47
N SER A 337 -10.67 -31.11 -2.94
CA SER A 337 -11.09 -32.30 -2.21
C SER A 337 -11.31 -33.48 -3.17
N ASN A 338 -11.35 -34.71 -2.65
CA ASN A 338 -11.57 -35.91 -3.45
C ASN A 338 -12.87 -35.90 -4.26
N SER A 339 -13.83 -35.04 -3.93
CA SER A 339 -15.08 -34.83 -4.69
C SER A 339 -15.01 -33.68 -5.71
N GLY A 340 -13.81 -33.19 -6.02
CA GLY A 340 -13.59 -32.07 -6.95
C GLY A 340 -13.90 -30.69 -6.38
N LYS A 341 -14.39 -30.58 -5.12
CA LYS A 341 -14.67 -29.27 -4.53
C LYS A 341 -13.38 -28.55 -4.15
N ILE A 342 -13.21 -27.33 -4.67
CA ILE A 342 -12.15 -26.41 -4.28
C ILE A 342 -12.43 -25.89 -2.86
N ARG A 343 -11.44 -25.99 -1.98
CA ARG A 343 -11.44 -25.48 -0.61
C ARG A 343 -10.20 -24.62 -0.39
N GLN A 344 -10.40 -23.41 0.12
CA GLN A 344 -9.29 -22.62 0.64
C GLN A 344 -8.82 -23.20 1.97
N LYS A 345 -7.50 -23.32 2.14
CA LYS A 345 -6.91 -23.67 3.43
C LYS A 345 -6.91 -22.46 4.36
N SER A 346 -6.82 -22.70 5.67
CA SER A 346 -6.55 -21.63 6.62
C SER A 346 -5.28 -20.88 6.21
N PRO A 347 -5.29 -19.54 6.22
CA PRO A 347 -4.15 -18.76 5.78
C PRO A 347 -2.96 -18.95 6.73
N THR A 348 -1.77 -19.02 6.15
CA THR A 348 -0.48 -18.92 6.86
C THR A 348 0.45 -18.10 5.98
N ILE A 349 1.21 -17.17 6.56
CA ILE A 349 2.11 -16.30 5.79
C ILE A 349 3.09 -17.12 4.92
N SER A 350 3.59 -18.24 5.45
CA SER A 350 4.58 -19.06 4.73
C SER A 350 4.02 -19.86 3.55
N LYS A 351 2.69 -19.91 3.36
CA LYS A 351 2.05 -20.73 2.31
C LYS A 351 1.16 -19.91 1.38
N THR A 352 1.07 -18.60 1.57
CA THR A 352 0.26 -17.74 0.70
C THR A 352 0.86 -17.67 -0.68
N SER A 353 0.04 -17.86 -1.70
CA SER A 353 0.49 -17.90 -3.09
C SER A 353 0.69 -16.52 -3.69
N ALA A 354 0.07 -15.49 -3.10
CA ALA A 354 0.21 -14.10 -3.49
C ALA A 354 -0.17 -13.18 -2.32
N THR A 355 0.16 -11.90 -2.44
CA THR A 355 -0.21 -10.82 -1.51
C THR A 355 -0.71 -9.58 -2.25
N GLU A 356 -1.24 -8.62 -1.50
CA GLU A 356 -1.54 -7.28 -2.00
C GLU A 356 -0.40 -6.26 -1.73
N VAL A 357 0.78 -6.70 -1.27
CA VAL A 357 1.81 -5.75 -0.82
C VAL A 357 2.30 -4.90 -2.00
N PHE A 358 2.76 -5.52 -3.08
CA PHE A 358 3.29 -4.79 -4.24
C PHE A 358 2.20 -4.13 -5.10
N SER A 359 1.02 -4.74 -5.22
CA SER A 359 -0.14 -4.11 -5.90
C SER A 359 -0.54 -2.82 -5.21
N MET A 360 -0.68 -2.84 -3.87
CA MET A 360 -1.00 -1.64 -3.10
C MET A 360 0.14 -0.63 -3.08
N ALA A 361 1.41 -1.07 -3.09
CA ALA A 361 2.56 -0.17 -3.12
C ALA A 361 2.63 0.61 -4.44
N LEU A 362 2.43 -0.07 -5.58
CA LEU A 362 2.44 0.56 -6.89
C LEU A 362 1.24 1.50 -7.08
N GLN A 363 0.07 1.13 -6.56
CA GLN A 363 -1.11 1.99 -6.56
C GLN A 363 -0.86 3.37 -5.93
N LEU A 364 0.07 3.49 -4.96
CA LEU A 364 0.39 4.76 -4.29
C LEU A 364 0.87 5.86 -5.25
N TYR A 365 1.37 5.50 -6.44
CA TYR A 365 1.73 6.48 -7.46
C TYR A 365 0.52 7.33 -7.87
N HIS A 366 -0.66 6.72 -7.98
CA HIS A 366 -1.90 7.37 -8.44
C HIS A 366 -2.92 7.64 -7.32
N ASP A 367 -2.68 7.12 -6.11
CA ASP A 367 -3.57 7.22 -4.96
C ASP A 367 -2.96 8.10 -3.87
N LYS A 368 -3.21 9.42 -3.97
CA LYS A 368 -2.71 10.43 -3.03
C LYS A 368 -3.14 10.16 -1.58
N GLU A 369 -4.34 9.63 -1.38
CA GLU A 369 -4.90 9.37 -0.04
C GLU A 369 -4.18 8.18 0.59
N ALA A 370 -4.03 7.08 -0.17
CA ALA A 370 -3.29 5.92 0.29
C ALA A 370 -1.81 6.24 0.51
N ALA A 371 -1.18 7.04 -0.36
CA ALA A 371 0.22 7.42 -0.25
C ALA A 371 0.47 8.24 1.03
N ALA A 372 -0.35 9.25 1.27
CA ALA A 372 -0.26 10.06 2.48
C ALA A 372 -0.54 9.23 3.75
N ALA A 373 -1.56 8.37 3.72
CA ALA A 373 -1.86 7.49 4.86
C ALA A 373 -0.66 6.57 5.17
N SER A 374 -0.10 5.93 4.15
CA SER A 374 1.01 4.99 4.28
C SER A 374 2.25 5.64 4.89
N LEU A 375 2.63 6.82 4.38
CA LEU A 375 3.78 7.57 4.87
C LEU A 375 3.56 8.04 6.32
N MET A 376 2.40 8.60 6.63
CA MET A 376 2.12 9.17 7.95
C MET A 376 1.95 8.11 9.04
N ASN A 377 1.61 6.88 8.68
CA ASN A 377 1.56 5.75 9.62
C ASN A 377 2.90 5.00 9.72
N GLY A 378 3.88 5.35 8.88
CA GLY A 378 5.16 4.67 8.84
C GLY A 378 5.01 3.19 8.46
N ASP A 379 4.15 2.89 7.48
CA ASP A 379 3.88 1.52 7.05
C ASP A 379 5.13 0.82 6.49
N GLY A 380 6.09 1.58 5.97
CA GLY A 380 7.29 1.07 5.32
C GLY A 380 7.07 0.63 3.86
N LEU A 381 5.86 0.85 3.30
CA LEU A 381 5.48 0.31 2.00
C LEU A 381 6.22 1.00 0.84
N LEU A 382 6.38 2.32 0.92
CA LEU A 382 7.15 3.10 -0.05
C LEU A 382 8.65 2.80 0.04
N GLU A 383 9.18 2.66 1.26
CA GLU A 383 10.57 2.22 1.48
C GLU A 383 10.83 0.85 0.87
N LEU A 384 9.91 -0.11 1.07
CA LEU A 384 10.04 -1.41 0.44
C LEU A 384 10.00 -1.30 -1.08
N LEU A 385 9.03 -0.57 -1.64
CA LEU A 385 8.88 -0.44 -3.10
C LEU A 385 10.10 0.19 -3.76
N LEU A 386 10.58 1.32 -3.25
CA LEU A 386 11.70 2.05 -3.84
C LEU A 386 13.02 1.29 -3.70
N GLY A 387 13.23 0.62 -2.56
CA GLY A 387 14.36 -0.28 -2.38
C GLY A 387 14.34 -1.44 -3.36
N VAL A 388 13.19 -2.11 -3.51
CA VAL A 388 13.02 -3.19 -4.49
C VAL A 388 13.19 -2.68 -5.91
N ALA A 389 12.63 -1.52 -6.25
CA ALA A 389 12.79 -0.94 -7.58
C ALA A 389 14.27 -0.72 -7.90
N LYS A 390 15.05 -0.21 -6.96
CA LYS A 390 16.50 -0.06 -7.12
C LYS A 390 17.21 -1.42 -7.28
N GLU A 391 16.88 -2.42 -6.47
CA GLU A 391 17.42 -3.78 -6.57
C GLU A 391 17.14 -4.38 -7.97
N LEU A 392 15.89 -4.31 -8.44
CA LEU A 392 15.48 -4.83 -9.76
C LEU A 392 16.17 -4.12 -10.92
N ASN A 393 16.44 -2.81 -10.81
CA ASN A 393 17.15 -2.04 -11.83
C ASN A 393 18.66 -2.33 -11.85
N ASN A 394 19.24 -2.77 -10.72
CA ASN A 394 20.64 -3.16 -10.62
C ASN A 394 20.89 -4.65 -10.94
N ALA A 395 19.82 -5.45 -11.07
CA ALA A 395 19.89 -6.87 -11.37
C ALA A 395 20.08 -7.11 -12.88
N ASP A 396 21.32 -7.44 -13.26
CA ASP A 396 21.75 -7.75 -14.64
C ASP A 396 20.90 -8.82 -15.36
#